data_AF-A0A4Y2NXW6-F1
#
_entry.id   AF-A0A4Y2NXW6-F1
#
_cell.length_a   1.000
_cell.length_b   1.000
_cell.length_c   1.000
_cell.angle_alpha   90.00
_cell.angle_beta   90.00
_cell.angle_gamma   90.00
#
_symmetry.space_group_name_H-M   'P 1'
#
loop_
_entity.id
_entity.type
_entity.pdbx_description
1 polymer ?
#
loop_
_entity_poly.entity_id
_entity_poly.type
_entity_poly.pdbx_seq_one_letter_code
_entity_poly.pdbx_strand_id
1 'polypeptide(L)'
;MQQNYQDSMAMVRKFGKPDLFLTFTCNPSWSEILNSMEGVQRPEDRPDIIVRIFNMKLKELLEDICKHGIFGTVLAYIYVIEFQKRGLPHAHILLTLDSESKISTKDDIDKFVSAELPDPCTDLRLFQIVTKCMVQGSCGTININSPCMRDGQCCKSFPKQFKDDTEENVNGYPIYRRRATEPVQVGKYSIDNRWVVPYNPWLLKKFNAHINVEVCASVKSVKYLYKYVYKGHDAASVKIQKEGALDHDEILSFVEGRYVSAPEAMWRLNEFNLSHKSHTVVRLAVHLPQQQPIVYQDGQEAQAIERAALRKTILTSWFELNKNDPSAHISYSYIPVILRGSRTLTVASSLKKHALWLKFHKLYLTKNMRALESERDFGAWLLDIGEKKSGSTIQLPLRCYPSIQDLIHQLYSDIDFSSVTPQELKDRAILTVNNERSMEINNKVLEFMPGNETVYKAVDMIMSEDPQDQVTFPEEFLNSLTPTGLPPYELKLKIGCIVMLLRNLAPSKGLCNGTRLIITKLQQNIIQAKSIDGTETFLIP
;
A
#
# COMPACT_ATOMS: atom_id res chain seq x y z
N MET A 1 0.67 -6.61 -10.32
CA MET A 1 0.41 -5.51 -9.37
C MET A 1 1.69 -4.76 -9.06
N GLN A 2 2.66 -5.31 -8.32
CA GLN A 2 3.88 -4.62 -7.90
C GLN A 2 4.62 -3.82 -8.99
N GLN A 3 4.66 -4.30 -10.23
CA GLN A 3 5.22 -3.56 -11.36
C GLN A 3 4.47 -2.26 -11.67
N ASN A 4 3.14 -2.30 -11.78
CA ASN A 4 2.36 -1.10 -12.06
C ASN A 4 2.65 -0.02 -11.00
N TYR A 5 3.01 -0.40 -9.76
CA TYR A 5 3.33 0.53 -8.67
C TYR A 5 4.60 1.29 -8.97
N GLN A 6 5.63 0.54 -9.32
CA GLN A 6 6.92 1.08 -9.70
C GLN A 6 6.78 2.00 -10.92
N ASP A 7 5.97 1.61 -11.91
CA ASP A 7 5.72 2.42 -13.10
C ASP A 7 5.04 3.75 -12.74
N SER A 8 3.98 3.72 -11.93
CA SER A 8 3.33 4.95 -11.47
C SER A 8 4.28 5.83 -10.65
N MET A 9 5.15 5.24 -9.82
CA MET A 9 6.15 5.99 -9.05
C MET A 9 7.20 6.64 -9.96
N ALA A 10 7.56 5.99 -11.07
CA ALA A 10 8.44 6.57 -12.07
C ALA A 10 7.79 7.79 -12.75
N MET A 11 6.49 7.73 -13.05
CA MET A 11 5.75 8.88 -13.57
C MET A 11 5.70 10.03 -12.57
N VAL A 12 5.44 9.74 -11.28
CA VAL A 12 5.46 10.78 -10.22
C VAL A 12 6.83 11.44 -10.10
N ARG A 13 7.92 10.66 -10.22
CA ARG A 13 9.28 11.22 -10.23
C ARG A 13 9.55 12.13 -11.42
N LYS A 14 8.96 11.84 -12.59
CA LYS A 14 9.21 12.60 -13.82
C LYS A 14 8.33 13.84 -13.95
N PHE A 15 7.06 13.74 -13.57
CA PHE A 15 6.04 14.78 -13.81
C PHE A 15 5.58 15.48 -12.54
N GLY A 16 6.04 15.03 -11.37
CA GLY A 16 5.60 15.54 -10.08
C GLY A 16 4.44 14.75 -9.47
N LYS A 17 4.01 15.16 -8.29
CA LYS A 17 2.86 14.56 -7.58
C LYS A 17 1.54 14.84 -8.33
N PRO A 18 0.56 13.92 -8.27
CA PRO A 18 -0.78 14.19 -8.80
C PRO A 18 -1.46 15.35 -8.07
N ASP A 19 -2.16 16.20 -8.82
CA ASP A 19 -2.87 17.38 -8.33
C ASP A 19 -4.36 17.11 -8.09
N LEU A 20 -4.94 16.15 -8.83
CA LEU A 20 -6.35 15.78 -8.71
C LEU A 20 -6.51 14.27 -8.56
N PHE A 21 -7.45 13.89 -7.71
CA PHE A 21 -7.99 12.54 -7.61
C PHE A 21 -9.47 12.55 -7.95
N LEU A 22 -9.84 11.77 -8.95
CA LEU A 22 -11.21 11.60 -9.36
C LEU A 22 -11.65 10.16 -9.15
N THR A 23 -12.91 9.99 -8.77
CA THR A 23 -13.58 8.70 -8.89
C THR A 23 -14.81 8.84 -9.74
N PHE A 24 -15.09 7.86 -10.61
CA PHE A 24 -16.24 7.87 -11.50
C PHE A 24 -16.97 6.54 -11.42
N THR A 25 -18.20 6.56 -10.90
CA THR A 25 -19.05 5.36 -10.78
C THR A 25 -20.06 5.31 -11.92
N CYS A 26 -20.22 4.14 -12.54
CA CYS A 26 -21.28 3.91 -13.52
C CYS A 26 -22.66 4.23 -12.94
N ASN A 27 -23.49 4.97 -13.68
CA ASN A 27 -24.90 5.17 -13.34
C ASN A 27 -25.76 4.21 -14.16
N PRO A 28 -26.42 3.21 -13.55
CA PRO A 28 -27.27 2.25 -14.28
C PRO A 28 -28.53 2.89 -14.87
N SER A 29 -28.87 4.12 -14.47
CA SER A 29 -30.01 4.87 -15.00
C SER A 29 -29.68 5.76 -16.20
N TRP A 30 -28.50 5.63 -16.83
CA TRP A 30 -28.24 6.34 -18.09
C TRP A 30 -29.23 5.90 -19.17
N SER A 31 -29.73 6.85 -19.95
CA SER A 31 -30.67 6.61 -21.04
C SER A 31 -30.13 5.58 -22.03
N GLU A 32 -28.83 5.61 -22.32
CA GLU A 32 -28.16 4.70 -23.22
C GLU A 32 -28.25 3.24 -22.73
N ILE A 33 -28.25 3.03 -21.41
CA ILE A 33 -28.46 1.72 -20.80
C ILE A 33 -29.94 1.37 -20.86
N LEU A 34 -30.81 2.25 -20.35
CA LEU A 34 -32.25 1.97 -20.22
C LEU A 34 -32.93 1.72 -21.57
N ASN A 35 -32.55 2.47 -22.60
CA ASN A 35 -33.08 2.33 -23.96
C ASN A 35 -32.60 1.04 -24.66
N SER A 36 -31.58 0.38 -24.10
CA SER A 36 -31.04 -0.88 -24.63
C SER A 36 -31.63 -2.12 -23.92
N MET A 37 -32.58 -1.93 -23.00
CA MET A 37 -33.27 -3.02 -22.30
C MET A 37 -34.49 -3.49 -23.10
N GLU A 38 -34.70 -4.80 -23.14
CA GLU A 38 -35.86 -5.40 -23.81
C GLU A 38 -36.85 -6.01 -22.82
N GLY A 39 -38.14 -5.79 -23.02
CA GLY A 39 -39.21 -6.35 -22.19
C GLY A 39 -39.08 -5.97 -20.71
N VAL A 40 -38.86 -6.97 -19.85
CA VAL A 40 -38.76 -6.82 -18.39
C VAL A 40 -37.31 -6.82 -17.87
N GLN A 41 -36.31 -6.72 -18.77
CA GLN A 41 -34.90 -6.68 -18.40
C GLN A 41 -34.58 -5.45 -17.54
N ARG A 42 -33.71 -5.64 -16.55
CA ARG A 42 -33.15 -4.56 -15.73
C ARG A 42 -31.66 -4.38 -16.07
N PRO A 43 -31.07 -3.20 -15.80
CA PRO A 43 -29.64 -2.95 -16.04
C PRO A 43 -28.70 -4.01 -15.43
N GLU A 44 -29.08 -4.56 -14.27
CA GLU A 44 -28.34 -5.60 -13.56
C GLU A 44 -28.25 -6.92 -14.35
N ASP A 45 -29.23 -7.17 -15.23
CA ASP A 45 -29.33 -8.38 -16.05
C ASP A 45 -28.49 -8.27 -17.34
N ARG A 46 -27.97 -7.07 -17.67
CA ARG A 46 -27.20 -6.77 -18.90
C ARG A 46 -25.81 -6.19 -18.61
N PRO A 47 -24.92 -6.96 -17.96
CA PRO A 47 -23.57 -6.52 -17.63
C PRO A 47 -22.73 -6.15 -18.86
N ASP A 48 -23.03 -6.74 -20.03
CA ASP A 48 -22.40 -6.46 -21.31
C ASP A 48 -22.66 -5.02 -21.78
N ILE A 49 -23.90 -4.54 -21.63
CA ILE A 49 -24.30 -3.16 -21.96
C ILE A 49 -23.68 -2.18 -20.97
N ILE A 50 -23.77 -2.49 -19.67
CA ILE A 50 -23.22 -1.67 -18.58
C ILE A 50 -21.74 -1.35 -18.83
N VAL A 51 -20.91 -2.36 -19.10
CA VAL A 51 -19.47 -2.14 -19.27
C VAL A 51 -19.12 -1.39 -20.54
N ARG A 52 -19.85 -1.63 -21.64
CA ARG A 52 -19.61 -0.93 -22.91
C ARG A 52 -19.91 0.55 -22.80
N ILE A 53 -21.06 0.88 -22.21
CA ILE A 53 -21.47 2.27 -22.01
C ILE A 53 -20.56 2.96 -21.00
N PHE A 54 -20.20 2.30 -19.89
CA PHE A 54 -19.24 2.87 -18.95
C PHE A 54 -17.87 3.12 -19.61
N ASN A 55 -17.36 2.20 -20.41
CA ASN A 55 -16.10 2.38 -21.14
C ASN A 55 -16.17 3.56 -22.13
N MET A 56 -17.30 3.74 -22.83
CA MET A 56 -17.54 4.91 -23.69
C MET A 56 -17.53 6.21 -22.88
N LYS A 57 -18.28 6.26 -21.77
CA LYS A 57 -18.32 7.43 -20.89
C LYS A 57 -16.98 7.73 -20.22
N LEU A 58 -16.21 6.71 -19.88
CA LEU A 58 -14.85 6.88 -19.34
C LEU A 58 -13.91 7.49 -20.38
N LYS A 59 -13.98 7.04 -21.64
CA LYS A 59 -13.19 7.63 -22.73
C LYS A 59 -13.60 9.08 -22.97
N GLU A 60 -14.89 9.37 -22.98
CA GLU A 60 -15.41 10.74 -23.09
C GLU A 60 -14.93 11.62 -21.93
N LEU A 61 -14.97 11.12 -20.69
CA LEU A 61 -14.45 11.81 -19.50
C LEU A 61 -12.95 12.12 -19.63
N LEU A 62 -12.15 11.18 -20.11
CA LEU A 62 -10.72 11.38 -20.31
C LEU A 62 -10.43 12.35 -21.47
N GLU A 63 -11.22 12.34 -22.53
CA GLU A 63 -11.11 13.30 -23.62
C GLU A 63 -11.44 14.72 -23.18
N ASP A 64 -12.51 14.88 -22.41
CA ASP A 64 -12.89 16.13 -21.78
C ASP A 64 -11.81 16.67 -20.84
N ILE A 65 -11.22 15.81 -20.03
CA ILE A 65 -10.15 16.20 -19.10
C ILE A 65 -8.86 16.55 -19.86
N CYS A 66 -8.41 15.68 -20.75
CA CYS A 66 -7.06 15.77 -21.34
C CYS A 66 -7.00 16.61 -22.61
N LYS A 67 -8.07 16.68 -23.41
CA LYS A 67 -8.11 17.45 -24.67
C LYS A 67 -8.89 18.74 -24.55
N HIS A 68 -10.05 18.72 -23.89
CA HIS A 68 -10.86 19.93 -23.69
C HIS A 68 -10.39 20.76 -22.49
N GLY A 69 -9.43 20.26 -21.71
CA GLY A 69 -8.71 21.04 -20.70
C GLY A 69 -9.61 21.53 -19.56
N ILE A 70 -10.58 20.73 -19.10
CA ILE A 70 -11.52 21.13 -18.04
C ILE A 70 -10.82 21.59 -16.76
N PHE A 71 -9.68 20.97 -16.44
CA PHE A 71 -8.84 21.34 -15.30
C PHE A 71 -7.53 22.02 -15.73
N GLY A 72 -7.45 22.46 -16.99
CA GLY A 72 -6.20 22.91 -17.63
C GLY A 72 -5.43 21.77 -18.30
N THR A 73 -4.13 21.98 -18.52
CA THR A 73 -3.26 21.07 -19.26
C THR A 73 -2.83 19.90 -18.38
N VAL A 74 -3.11 18.67 -18.84
CA VAL A 74 -2.71 17.43 -18.16
C VAL A 74 -1.38 16.93 -18.70
N LEU A 75 -0.33 16.94 -17.86
CA LEU A 75 0.97 16.36 -18.18
C LEU A 75 0.95 14.84 -18.13
N ALA A 76 0.30 14.27 -17.12
CA ALA A 76 0.25 12.82 -16.96
C ALA A 76 -1.02 12.39 -16.22
N TYR A 77 -1.59 11.26 -16.64
CA TYR A 77 -2.66 10.61 -15.90
C TYR A 77 -2.48 9.09 -15.79
N ILE A 78 -3.10 8.52 -14.76
CA ILE A 78 -3.16 7.09 -14.47
C ILE A 78 -4.58 6.77 -14.00
N TYR A 79 -5.15 5.67 -14.47
CA TYR A 79 -6.42 5.18 -13.92
C TYR A 79 -6.46 3.68 -13.68
N VAL A 80 -7.35 3.26 -12.77
CA VAL A 80 -7.70 1.86 -12.51
C VAL A 80 -9.21 1.70 -12.42
N ILE A 81 -9.71 0.59 -12.95
CA ILE A 81 -11.11 0.18 -12.87
C ILE A 81 -11.27 -0.85 -11.77
N GLU A 82 -12.12 -0.53 -10.80
CA GLU A 82 -12.58 -1.43 -9.74
C GLU A 82 -14.05 -1.77 -9.98
N PHE A 83 -14.43 -3.01 -9.67
CA PHE A 83 -15.83 -3.44 -9.65
C PHE A 83 -16.20 -3.61 -8.18
N GLN A 84 -16.88 -2.61 -7.61
CA GLN A 84 -17.26 -2.63 -6.19
C GLN A 84 -18.20 -3.82 -5.92
N LYS A 85 -18.38 -4.25 -4.66
CA LYS A 85 -19.10 -5.48 -4.21
C LYS A 85 -20.62 -5.54 -4.51
N ARG A 86 -21.08 -4.85 -5.56
CA ARG A 86 -22.40 -4.93 -6.21
C ARG A 86 -22.33 -4.82 -7.76
N GLY A 87 -21.13 -4.87 -8.36
CA GLY A 87 -20.91 -5.11 -9.79
C GLY A 87 -20.70 -3.89 -10.69
N LEU A 88 -21.08 -2.67 -10.30
CA LEU A 88 -20.93 -1.52 -11.21
C LEU A 88 -19.46 -1.14 -11.41
N PRO A 89 -19.03 -0.87 -12.65
CA PRO A 89 -17.70 -0.33 -12.94
C PRO A 89 -17.46 1.00 -12.23
N HIS A 90 -16.26 1.16 -11.68
CA HIS A 90 -15.85 2.36 -10.95
C HIS A 90 -14.39 2.68 -11.29
N ALA A 91 -14.13 3.87 -11.80
CA ALA A 91 -12.77 4.32 -12.12
C ALA A 91 -12.19 5.16 -10.99
N HIS A 92 -10.92 4.92 -10.69
CA HIS A 92 -10.06 5.79 -9.87
C HIS A 92 -9.05 6.44 -10.81
N ILE A 93 -8.98 7.77 -10.88
CA ILE A 93 -8.19 8.51 -11.87
C ILE A 93 -7.30 9.53 -11.14
N LEU A 94 -6.04 9.59 -11.53
CA LEU A 94 -5.06 10.57 -11.09
C LEU A 94 -4.61 11.44 -12.23
N LEU A 95 -4.56 12.75 -11.98
CA LEU A 95 -4.11 13.75 -12.93
C LEU A 95 -2.93 14.52 -12.34
N THR A 96 -1.92 14.74 -13.17
CA THR A 96 -0.80 15.64 -12.93
C THR A 96 -0.90 16.75 -13.96
N LEU A 97 -1.07 17.98 -13.49
CA LEU A 97 -1.27 19.19 -14.27
C LEU A 97 0.07 19.90 -14.48
N ASP A 98 0.17 20.71 -15.53
CA ASP A 98 1.32 21.59 -15.73
C ASP A 98 1.38 22.72 -14.69
N SER A 99 2.46 23.52 -14.72
CA SER A 99 2.69 24.60 -13.76
C SER A 99 1.64 25.71 -13.83
N GLU A 100 1.13 26.01 -15.02
CA GLU A 100 0.13 27.08 -15.25
C GLU A 100 -1.27 26.66 -14.84
N SER A 101 -1.54 25.36 -14.81
CA SER A 101 -2.85 24.77 -14.47
C SER A 101 -2.93 24.31 -13.01
N LYS A 102 -1.93 24.57 -12.17
CA LYS A 102 -1.92 24.14 -10.77
C LYS A 102 -3.07 24.75 -9.98
N ILE A 103 -3.86 23.90 -9.33
CA ILE A 103 -4.94 24.30 -8.43
C ILE A 103 -4.34 24.48 -7.03
N SER A 104 -3.82 25.66 -6.76
CA SER A 104 -3.00 25.93 -5.56
C SER A 104 -3.65 26.88 -4.57
N THR A 105 -4.56 27.75 -5.02
CA THR A 105 -5.24 28.73 -4.16
C THR A 105 -6.66 28.30 -3.82
N LYS A 106 -7.23 28.85 -2.74
CA LYS A 106 -8.66 28.69 -2.41
C LYS A 106 -9.60 29.05 -3.58
N ASP A 107 -9.27 30.08 -4.36
CA ASP A 107 -10.11 30.55 -5.46
C ASP A 107 -10.04 29.58 -6.65
N ASP A 108 -8.86 29.00 -6.92
CA ASP A 108 -8.72 27.92 -7.91
C ASP A 108 -9.50 26.68 -7.49
N ILE A 109 -9.43 26.30 -6.22
CA ILE A 109 -10.17 25.15 -5.69
C ILE A 109 -11.67 25.37 -5.89
N ASP A 110 -12.20 26.50 -5.43
CA ASP A 110 -13.63 26.83 -5.50
C ASP A 110 -14.13 27.01 -6.94
N LYS A 111 -13.25 27.36 -7.88
CA LYS A 111 -13.55 27.41 -9.31
C LYS A 111 -13.88 26.04 -9.89
N PHE A 112 -13.18 24.99 -9.43
CA PHE A 112 -13.29 23.64 -10.02
C PHE A 112 -14.06 22.64 -9.16
N VAL A 113 -14.09 22.82 -7.83
CA VAL A 113 -14.64 21.86 -6.88
C VAL A 113 -15.62 22.56 -5.94
N SER A 114 -16.81 21.99 -5.83
CA SER A 114 -17.81 22.37 -4.83
C SER A 114 -18.11 21.19 -3.92
N ALA A 115 -18.39 21.51 -2.66
CA ALA A 115 -18.90 20.55 -1.67
C ALA A 115 -20.21 21.04 -1.04
N GLU A 116 -20.99 21.84 -1.80
CA GLU A 116 -22.25 22.43 -1.37
C GLU A 116 -23.43 21.93 -2.23
N LEU A 117 -24.63 21.95 -1.65
CA LEU A 117 -25.87 21.80 -2.38
C LEU A 117 -26.05 23.02 -3.30
N PRO A 118 -26.31 22.83 -4.60
CA PRO A 118 -26.67 23.91 -5.50
C PRO A 118 -27.99 24.56 -5.06
N ASP A 119 -28.19 25.83 -5.39
CA ASP A 119 -29.48 26.47 -5.19
C ASP A 119 -30.48 25.98 -6.25
N PRO A 120 -31.60 25.32 -5.87
CA PRO A 120 -32.59 24.81 -6.82
C PRO A 120 -33.28 25.92 -7.63
N CYS A 121 -33.27 27.17 -7.16
CA CYS A 121 -33.80 28.31 -7.92
C CYS A 121 -32.89 28.69 -9.10
N THR A 122 -31.59 28.41 -9.02
CA THR A 122 -30.61 28.78 -10.05
C THR A 122 -30.19 27.61 -10.93
N ASP A 123 -29.99 26.41 -10.37
CA ASP A 123 -29.62 25.21 -11.12
C ASP A 123 -30.31 23.96 -10.55
N LEU A 124 -31.63 23.86 -10.81
CA LEU A 124 -32.45 22.73 -10.39
C LEU A 124 -31.89 21.38 -10.87
N ARG A 125 -31.32 21.35 -12.08
CA ARG A 125 -30.75 20.11 -12.65
C ARG A 125 -29.54 19.65 -11.83
N LEU A 126 -28.60 20.53 -11.55
CA LEU A 126 -27.43 20.17 -10.74
C LEU A 126 -27.87 19.81 -9.32
N PHE A 127 -28.83 20.52 -8.72
CA PHE A 127 -29.39 20.19 -7.41
C PHE A 127 -29.92 18.76 -7.35
N GLN A 128 -30.72 18.35 -8.36
CA GLN A 128 -31.24 16.98 -8.46
C GLN A 128 -30.13 15.93 -8.62
N ILE A 129 -29.08 16.23 -9.38
CA ILE A 129 -27.94 15.31 -9.55
C ILE A 129 -27.14 15.19 -8.25
N VAL A 130 -26.85 16.31 -7.58
CA VAL A 130 -26.06 16.33 -6.34
C VAL A 130 -26.82 15.60 -5.22
N THR A 131 -28.10 15.88 -5.03
CA THR A 131 -28.94 15.20 -4.02
C THR A 131 -29.06 13.70 -4.28
N LYS A 132 -29.11 13.28 -5.55
CA LYS A 132 -29.19 11.87 -5.94
C LYS A 132 -27.85 11.14 -5.84
N CYS A 133 -26.76 11.76 -6.28
CA CYS A 133 -25.50 11.07 -6.56
C CYS A 133 -24.34 11.48 -5.65
N MET A 134 -24.35 12.67 -5.04
CA MET A 134 -23.21 13.21 -4.31
C MET A 134 -23.46 13.37 -2.81
N VAL A 135 -24.60 12.93 -2.29
CA VAL A 135 -24.85 12.89 -0.85
C VAL A 135 -24.30 11.60 -0.27
N GLN A 136 -23.39 11.70 0.71
CA GLN A 136 -22.89 10.54 1.43
C GLN A 136 -24.02 9.93 2.27
N GLY A 137 -24.50 8.75 1.88
CA GLY A 137 -25.67 8.11 2.49
C GLY A 137 -25.45 7.62 3.93
N SER A 138 -26.50 7.81 4.76
CA SER A 138 -26.79 7.18 6.06
C SER A 138 -25.59 6.58 6.81
N CYS A 139 -24.65 7.39 7.28
CA CYS A 139 -23.62 6.94 8.19
C CYS A 139 -23.54 7.86 9.40
N GLY A 140 -22.67 7.56 10.36
CA GLY A 140 -22.60 8.30 11.61
C GLY A 140 -23.82 8.01 12.49
N THR A 141 -24.34 9.05 13.13
CA THR A 141 -25.53 8.97 14.01
C THR A 141 -26.81 8.58 13.26
N ILE A 142 -26.86 8.82 11.95
CA ILE A 142 -28.04 8.55 11.11
C ILE A 142 -28.20 7.04 10.82
N ASN A 143 -27.11 6.29 10.74
CA ASN A 143 -27.14 4.83 10.59
C ASN A 143 -25.77 4.24 10.93
N ILE A 144 -25.69 3.66 12.13
CA ILE A 144 -24.47 3.08 12.70
C ILE A 144 -24.02 1.78 12.01
N ASN A 145 -24.92 1.14 11.25
CA ASN A 145 -24.65 -0.11 10.53
C ASN A 145 -24.06 0.12 9.14
N SER A 146 -23.79 1.38 8.76
CA SER A 146 -23.22 1.67 7.45
C SER A 146 -21.83 1.05 7.28
N PRO A 147 -21.47 0.51 6.09
CA PRO A 147 -20.17 -0.15 5.86
C PRO A 147 -18.94 0.74 6.12
N CYS A 148 -19.12 2.05 6.15
CA CYS A 148 -18.07 3.02 6.44
C CYS A 148 -17.89 3.33 7.94
N MET A 149 -18.72 2.76 8.83
CA MET A 149 -18.59 2.94 10.28
C MET A 149 -17.49 2.02 10.83
N ARG A 150 -16.57 2.59 11.63
CA ARG A 150 -15.60 1.86 12.44
C ARG A 150 -15.55 2.51 13.82
N ASP A 151 -15.59 1.71 14.87
CA ASP A 151 -15.46 2.19 16.26
C ASP A 151 -16.44 3.34 16.58
N GLY A 152 -17.68 3.25 16.07
CA GLY A 152 -18.73 4.26 16.27
C GLY A 152 -18.59 5.55 15.45
N GLN A 153 -17.55 5.68 14.63
CA GLN A 153 -17.30 6.86 13.79
C GLN A 153 -17.25 6.52 12.29
N CYS A 154 -17.64 7.47 11.45
CA CYS A 154 -17.48 7.31 10.01
C CYS A 154 -16.00 7.40 9.64
N CYS A 155 -15.47 6.39 8.96
CA CYS A 155 -14.07 6.37 8.50
C CYS A 155 -13.72 7.46 7.47
N LYS A 156 -14.73 8.14 6.91
CA LYS A 156 -14.60 9.31 6.02
C LYS A 156 -14.88 10.63 6.75
N SER A 157 -15.12 10.59 8.06
CA SER A 157 -15.41 11.74 8.93
C SER A 157 -16.62 12.57 8.48
N PHE A 158 -17.69 11.90 8.09
CA PHE A 158 -19.00 12.53 7.88
C PHE A 158 -19.86 12.45 9.17
N PRO A 159 -20.66 13.48 9.48
CA PRO A 159 -20.76 14.77 8.76
C PRO A 159 -19.48 15.59 8.89
N LYS A 160 -19.14 16.34 7.84
CA LYS A 160 -18.02 17.30 7.86
C LYS A 160 -18.39 18.52 8.71
N GLN A 161 -17.41 19.36 9.05
CA GLN A 161 -17.68 20.64 9.70
C GLN A 161 -18.19 21.66 8.68
N PHE A 162 -19.02 22.60 9.12
CA PHE A 162 -19.32 23.78 8.33
C PHE A 162 -18.08 24.68 8.26
N LYS A 163 -17.90 25.31 7.10
CA LYS A 163 -16.82 26.26 6.80
C LYS A 163 -17.32 27.28 5.80
N ASP A 164 -17.16 28.56 6.12
CA ASP A 164 -17.61 29.64 5.24
C ASP A 164 -16.68 29.85 4.04
N ASP A 165 -15.40 29.53 4.20
CA ASP A 165 -14.37 29.63 3.18
C ASP A 165 -13.57 28.32 3.08
N THR A 166 -13.02 28.04 1.89
CA THR A 166 -12.11 26.92 1.68
C THR A 166 -10.77 27.21 2.35
N GLU A 167 -10.27 26.26 3.13
CA GLU A 167 -8.95 26.31 3.77
C GLU A 167 -7.96 25.38 3.06
N GLU A 168 -6.83 25.95 2.66
CA GLU A 168 -5.71 25.21 2.11
C GLU A 168 -5.11 24.29 3.17
N ASN A 169 -4.83 23.05 2.80
CA ASN A 169 -4.24 22.08 3.72
C ASN A 169 -2.95 21.52 3.12
N VAL A 170 -1.82 22.07 3.55
CA VAL A 170 -0.47 21.71 3.10
C VAL A 170 -0.17 20.22 3.33
N ASN A 171 -0.83 19.59 4.30
CA ASN A 171 -0.54 18.23 4.77
C ASN A 171 -1.66 17.19 4.48
N GLY A 172 -2.66 17.54 3.66
CA GLY A 172 -3.85 16.71 3.44
C GLY A 172 -4.68 17.08 2.20
N TYR A 173 -5.98 16.79 2.24
CA TYR A 173 -6.95 17.36 1.30
C TYR A 173 -7.37 18.75 1.83
N PRO A 174 -7.65 19.72 0.96
CA PRO A 174 -8.24 20.99 1.37
C PRO A 174 -9.51 20.78 2.19
N ILE A 175 -9.79 21.70 3.10
CA ILE A 175 -11.07 21.74 3.79
C ILE A 175 -11.99 22.62 2.95
N TYR A 176 -12.81 21.98 2.11
CA TYR A 176 -13.72 22.70 1.22
C TYR A 176 -14.76 23.50 1.99
N ARG A 177 -15.11 24.66 1.42
CA ARG A 177 -16.27 25.47 1.82
C ARG A 177 -17.53 24.62 1.88
N ARG A 178 -18.23 24.74 3.01
CA ARG A 178 -19.52 24.12 3.34
C ARG A 178 -20.30 25.10 4.20
N ARG A 179 -20.98 26.08 3.62
CA ARG A 179 -21.74 27.07 4.38
C ARG A 179 -22.94 26.42 5.05
N ALA A 180 -23.32 26.96 6.20
CA ALA A 180 -24.56 26.56 6.87
C ALA A 180 -25.76 26.97 6.01
N THR A 181 -26.63 26.01 5.71
CA THR A 181 -27.87 26.23 4.97
C THR A 181 -29.01 25.46 5.66
N GLU A 182 -30.24 25.85 5.35
CA GLU A 182 -31.40 25.05 5.75
C GLU A 182 -31.27 23.62 5.19
N PRO A 183 -31.47 22.58 6.02
CA PRO A 183 -31.42 21.20 5.55
C PRO A 183 -32.52 20.91 4.52
N VAL A 184 -32.18 20.12 3.50
CA VAL A 184 -33.10 19.63 2.48
C VAL A 184 -33.46 18.16 2.73
N GLN A 185 -34.69 17.78 2.40
CA GLN A 185 -35.13 16.39 2.50
C GLN A 185 -34.66 15.59 1.28
N VAL A 186 -33.81 14.59 1.50
CA VAL A 186 -33.34 13.64 0.49
C VAL A 186 -33.77 12.23 0.89
N GLY A 187 -34.86 11.75 0.27
CA GLY A 187 -35.51 10.51 0.69
C GLY A 187 -36.09 10.64 2.10
N LYS A 188 -35.58 9.85 3.05
CA LYS A 188 -36.00 9.88 4.46
C LYS A 188 -35.06 10.67 5.38
N TYR A 189 -34.08 11.38 4.81
CA TYR A 189 -33.00 12.00 5.54
C TYR A 189 -33.01 13.52 5.35
N SER A 190 -32.82 14.25 6.45
CA SER A 190 -32.56 15.68 6.46
C SER A 190 -31.07 15.92 6.26
N ILE A 191 -30.69 16.54 5.15
CA ILE A 191 -29.30 16.64 4.69
C ILE A 191 -28.93 18.11 4.45
N ASP A 192 -27.72 18.48 4.85
CA ASP A 192 -27.12 19.79 4.58
C ASP A 192 -25.74 19.63 3.92
N ASN A 193 -25.04 20.74 3.70
CA ASN A 193 -23.72 20.80 3.06
C ASN A 193 -22.65 19.94 3.74
N ARG A 194 -22.82 19.47 4.99
CA ARG A 194 -21.83 18.61 5.66
C ARG A 194 -21.75 17.20 5.09
N TRP A 195 -22.74 16.80 4.30
CA TRP A 195 -22.88 15.46 3.74
C TRP A 195 -22.53 15.37 2.25
N VAL A 196 -22.28 16.51 1.61
CA VAL A 196 -22.01 16.57 0.17
C VAL A 196 -20.57 16.13 -0.11
N VAL A 197 -20.41 15.16 -0.99
CA VAL A 197 -19.12 14.68 -1.47
C VAL A 197 -18.58 15.69 -2.51
N PRO A 198 -17.31 16.12 -2.44
CA PRO A 198 -16.75 17.11 -3.36
C PRO A 198 -16.89 16.73 -4.84
N TYR A 199 -17.30 17.67 -5.68
CA TYR A 199 -17.62 17.42 -7.08
C TYR A 199 -17.28 18.61 -7.98
N ASN A 200 -17.14 18.34 -9.29
CA ASN A 200 -17.11 19.40 -10.30
C ASN A 200 -18.51 19.57 -10.93
N PRO A 201 -19.13 20.77 -10.87
CA PRO A 201 -20.49 21.00 -11.39
C PRO A 201 -20.69 20.65 -12.87
N TRP A 202 -19.69 20.92 -13.71
CA TRP A 202 -19.78 20.67 -15.15
C TRP A 202 -19.77 19.16 -15.44
N LEU A 203 -18.84 18.42 -14.82
CA LEU A 203 -18.74 16.96 -14.97
C LEU A 203 -20.04 16.28 -14.53
N LEU A 204 -20.62 16.68 -13.40
CA LEU A 204 -21.89 16.11 -12.95
C LEU A 204 -23.04 16.37 -13.92
N LYS A 205 -23.16 17.58 -14.46
CA LYS A 205 -24.21 17.89 -15.45
C LYS A 205 -24.06 17.08 -16.73
N LYS A 206 -22.82 16.91 -17.21
CA LYS A 206 -22.53 16.13 -18.43
C LYS A 206 -22.78 14.65 -18.23
N PHE A 207 -22.22 14.07 -17.17
CA PHE A 207 -22.22 12.61 -16.99
C PHE A 207 -23.37 12.08 -16.15
N ASN A 208 -24.10 12.93 -15.40
CA ASN A 208 -25.21 12.54 -14.52
C ASN A 208 -24.87 11.27 -13.71
N ALA A 209 -23.80 11.32 -12.92
CA ALA A 209 -23.26 10.16 -12.22
C ALA A 209 -22.52 10.58 -10.97
N HIS A 210 -22.22 9.62 -10.09
CA HIS A 210 -21.38 9.90 -8.92
C HIS A 210 -19.92 10.11 -9.37
N ILE A 211 -19.49 11.37 -9.42
CA ILE A 211 -18.11 11.77 -9.72
C ILE A 211 -17.55 12.59 -8.55
N ASN A 212 -16.71 11.97 -7.73
CA ASN A 212 -15.99 12.68 -6.67
C ASN A 212 -14.72 13.30 -7.27
N VAL A 213 -14.46 14.57 -6.97
CA VAL A 213 -13.25 15.29 -7.40
C VAL A 213 -12.57 15.87 -6.17
N GLU A 214 -11.33 15.47 -5.92
CA GLU A 214 -10.55 15.87 -4.76
C GLU A 214 -9.22 16.48 -5.19
N VAL A 215 -8.90 17.66 -4.67
CA VAL A 215 -7.60 18.31 -4.86
C VAL A 215 -6.57 17.62 -3.96
N CYS A 216 -5.51 17.10 -4.58
CA CYS A 216 -4.47 16.34 -3.92
C CYS A 216 -3.25 17.21 -3.64
N ALA A 217 -3.15 17.79 -2.44
CA ALA A 217 -2.00 18.61 -2.08
C ALA A 217 -0.77 17.80 -1.60
N SER A 218 -0.93 16.51 -1.20
CA SER A 218 0.13 15.78 -0.47
C SER A 218 0.50 14.37 -1.01
N VAL A 219 1.74 13.96 -0.74
CA VAL A 219 2.26 12.60 -1.01
C VAL A 219 1.53 11.51 -0.20
N LYS A 220 0.82 11.87 0.88
CA LYS A 220 -0.08 10.94 1.59
C LYS A 220 -1.24 10.48 0.70
N SER A 221 -1.73 11.36 -0.18
CA SER A 221 -2.70 11.01 -1.23
C SER A 221 -2.09 9.98 -2.16
N VAL A 222 -0.86 10.17 -2.65
CA VAL A 222 -0.14 9.20 -3.50
C VAL A 222 -0.16 7.79 -2.87
N LYS A 223 0.29 7.65 -1.61
CA LYS A 223 0.23 6.37 -0.87
C LYS A 223 -1.21 5.82 -0.79
N TYR A 224 -2.22 6.69 -0.62
CA TYR A 224 -3.65 6.33 -0.52
C TYR A 224 -4.24 5.84 -1.84
N LEU A 225 -3.82 6.44 -2.93
CA LEU A 225 -4.22 6.09 -4.30
C LEU A 225 -3.66 4.73 -4.69
N TYR A 226 -2.43 4.45 -4.27
CA TYR A 226 -1.82 3.12 -4.36
C TYR A 226 -2.65 2.02 -3.65
N LYS A 227 -3.44 2.33 -2.62
CA LYS A 227 -4.36 1.33 -2.05
C LYS A 227 -5.40 0.83 -3.06
N TYR A 228 -5.90 1.69 -3.94
CA TYR A 228 -6.96 1.38 -4.91
C TYR A 228 -6.41 0.79 -6.22
N VAL A 229 -5.16 1.13 -6.55
CA VAL A 229 -4.46 0.60 -7.73
C VAL A 229 -3.84 -0.79 -7.47
N TYR A 230 -3.52 -1.16 -6.22
CA TYR A 230 -2.92 -2.46 -5.83
C TYR A 230 -3.76 -3.24 -4.81
N LYS A 231 -5.05 -2.94 -4.69
CA LYS A 231 -5.96 -3.82 -3.96
C LYS A 231 -6.00 -5.15 -4.70
N GLY A 232 -5.63 -6.22 -4.00
CA GLY A 232 -5.81 -7.60 -4.48
C GLY A 232 -7.23 -7.79 -5.02
N HIS A 233 -7.40 -8.66 -6.01
CA HIS A 233 -8.74 -9.04 -6.45
C HIS A 233 -9.48 -9.72 -5.31
N ASP A 234 -10.80 -9.54 -5.25
CA ASP A 234 -11.61 -10.36 -4.35
C ASP A 234 -11.40 -11.83 -4.75
N ALA A 235 -11.06 -12.69 -3.79
CA ALA A 235 -10.75 -14.09 -4.01
C ALA A 235 -11.66 -14.96 -3.12
N ALA A 236 -12.10 -16.09 -3.66
CA ALA A 236 -12.87 -17.10 -2.99
C ALA A 236 -12.11 -18.44 -3.06
N SER A 237 -12.08 -19.17 -1.96
CA SER A 237 -11.49 -20.51 -1.91
C SER A 237 -12.62 -21.52 -2.17
N VAL A 238 -12.52 -22.29 -3.27
CA VAL A 238 -13.54 -23.27 -3.69
C VAL A 238 -12.95 -24.68 -3.60
N LYS A 239 -13.69 -25.61 -2.98
CA LYS A 239 -13.30 -27.03 -2.85
C LYS A 239 -14.04 -27.87 -3.90
N ILE A 240 -13.31 -28.66 -4.70
CA ILE A 240 -13.88 -29.58 -5.69
C ILE A 240 -13.63 -31.01 -5.22
N GLN A 241 -14.69 -31.82 -5.07
CA GLN A 241 -14.60 -33.24 -4.71
C GLN A 241 -15.06 -34.12 -5.88
N LYS A 242 -14.27 -35.13 -6.26
CA LYS A 242 -14.70 -36.26 -7.10
C LYS A 242 -15.01 -37.46 -6.21
N GLU A 243 -16.15 -38.10 -6.42
CA GLU A 243 -16.48 -39.36 -5.74
C GLU A 243 -15.60 -40.51 -6.26
N GLY A 244 -14.98 -41.26 -5.35
CA GLY A 244 -14.39 -42.57 -5.63
C GLY A 244 -12.89 -42.65 -5.97
N ALA A 245 -12.12 -41.56 -5.95
CA ALA A 245 -10.66 -41.61 -6.17
C ALA A 245 -9.87 -41.79 -4.85
N LEU A 246 -9.08 -42.86 -4.75
CA LEU A 246 -8.24 -43.21 -3.58
C LEU A 246 -6.92 -42.43 -3.50
N ASP A 247 -6.55 -41.70 -4.54
CA ASP A 247 -5.31 -40.92 -4.62
C ASP A 247 -5.62 -39.45 -4.28
N HIS A 248 -5.42 -39.10 -3.00
CA HIS A 248 -5.91 -37.87 -2.39
C HIS A 248 -4.83 -36.79 -2.33
N ASP A 249 -4.72 -36.01 -3.41
CA ASP A 249 -3.91 -34.79 -3.40
C ASP A 249 -4.79 -33.64 -2.87
N GLU A 250 -4.59 -33.24 -1.60
CA GLU A 250 -5.31 -32.23 -0.79
C GLU A 250 -5.38 -30.81 -1.44
N ILE A 251 -4.97 -30.73 -2.69
CA ILE A 251 -3.97 -29.81 -3.19
C ILE A 251 -4.38 -29.35 -4.58
N LEU A 252 -4.67 -30.35 -5.39
CA LEU A 252 -5.47 -30.26 -6.58
C LEU A 252 -6.95 -30.04 -6.21
N SER A 253 -7.32 -30.21 -4.94
CA SER A 253 -8.70 -30.21 -4.43
C SER A 253 -9.24 -28.83 -4.01
N PHE A 254 -8.36 -27.84 -3.79
CA PHE A 254 -8.75 -26.45 -3.52
C PHE A 254 -8.28 -25.56 -4.65
N VAL A 255 -9.21 -24.85 -5.26
CA VAL A 255 -8.93 -23.82 -6.24
C VAL A 255 -9.14 -22.47 -5.55
N GLU A 256 -8.06 -21.70 -5.38
CA GLU A 256 -8.21 -20.26 -5.14
C GLU A 256 -8.74 -19.62 -6.41
N GLY A 257 -10.04 -19.38 -6.43
CA GLY A 257 -10.75 -18.75 -7.52
C GLY A 257 -10.79 -17.25 -7.29
N ARG A 258 -10.39 -16.48 -8.30
CA ARG A 258 -10.70 -15.05 -8.31
C ARG A 258 -12.21 -14.87 -8.42
N TYR A 259 -12.79 -14.04 -7.56
CA TYR A 259 -14.16 -13.56 -7.77
C TYR A 259 -14.13 -12.55 -8.92
N VAL A 260 -14.86 -12.88 -9.98
CA VAL A 260 -15.04 -12.01 -11.13
C VAL A 260 -16.54 -11.76 -11.22
N SER A 261 -16.96 -10.53 -10.96
CA SER A 261 -18.36 -10.15 -11.14
C SER A 261 -18.74 -10.25 -12.63
N ALA A 262 -20.03 -10.41 -12.95
CA ALA A 262 -20.45 -10.50 -14.36
C ALA A 262 -20.01 -9.26 -15.18
N PRO A 263 -20.09 -8.02 -14.67
CA PRO A 263 -19.50 -6.86 -15.33
C PRO A 263 -17.98 -6.96 -15.47
N GLU A 264 -17.23 -7.40 -14.46
CA GLU A 264 -15.78 -7.59 -14.60
C GLU A 264 -15.42 -8.64 -15.65
N ALA A 265 -16.19 -9.73 -15.73
CA ALA A 265 -16.00 -10.77 -16.74
C ALA A 265 -16.24 -10.20 -18.14
N MET A 266 -17.34 -9.45 -18.32
CA MET A 266 -17.64 -8.78 -19.58
C MET A 266 -16.58 -7.74 -19.94
N TRP A 267 -16.08 -6.97 -18.99
CA TRP A 267 -14.98 -6.02 -19.21
C TRP A 267 -13.75 -6.71 -19.78
N ARG A 268 -13.38 -7.86 -19.21
CA ARG A 268 -12.24 -8.68 -19.65
C ARG A 268 -12.46 -9.32 -21.03
N LEU A 269 -13.67 -9.84 -21.29
CA LEU A 269 -14.01 -10.46 -22.58
C LEU A 269 -14.02 -9.45 -23.73
N ASN A 270 -14.33 -8.18 -23.45
CA ASN A 270 -14.22 -7.10 -24.43
C ASN A 270 -12.77 -6.52 -24.50
N GLU A 271 -11.81 -7.14 -23.80
CA GLU A 271 -10.40 -6.73 -23.76
C GLU A 271 -10.19 -5.28 -23.30
N PHE A 272 -11.09 -4.76 -22.47
CA PHE A 272 -10.95 -3.41 -21.94
C PHE A 272 -9.87 -3.35 -20.87
N ASN A 273 -9.05 -2.30 -20.92
CA ASN A 273 -7.95 -2.10 -19.97
C ASN A 273 -8.48 -1.82 -18.56
N LEU A 274 -8.13 -2.67 -17.59
CA LEU A 274 -8.43 -2.47 -16.16
C LEU A 274 -7.57 -1.40 -15.51
N SER A 275 -6.44 -1.07 -16.12
CA SER A 275 -5.56 -0.01 -15.69
C SER A 275 -4.87 0.58 -16.90
N HIS A 276 -4.62 1.88 -16.89
CA HIS A 276 -3.90 2.55 -17.96
C HIS A 276 -3.07 3.70 -17.41
N LYS A 277 -2.00 4.01 -18.14
CA LYS A 277 -1.07 5.10 -17.88
C LYS A 277 -0.90 5.86 -19.18
N SER A 278 -0.97 7.18 -19.12
CA SER A 278 -0.68 8.07 -20.25
C SER A 278 0.72 7.87 -20.84
N HIS A 279 1.67 7.44 -20.00
CA HIS A 279 3.07 7.25 -20.39
C HIS A 279 3.50 5.78 -20.30
N THR A 280 4.39 5.39 -21.21
CA THR A 280 5.00 4.07 -21.20
C THR A 280 6.24 4.09 -20.34
N VAL A 281 6.31 3.20 -19.34
CA VAL A 281 7.50 3.02 -18.50
C VAL A 281 8.21 1.74 -18.92
N VAL A 282 9.44 1.88 -19.41
CA VAL A 282 10.30 0.76 -19.82
C VAL A 282 11.34 0.52 -18.73
N ARG A 283 11.49 -0.73 -18.31
CA ARG A 283 12.50 -1.14 -17.32
C ARG A 283 13.70 -1.68 -18.08
N LEU A 284 14.85 -1.02 -18.01
CA LEU A 284 16.08 -1.58 -18.60
C LEU A 284 16.65 -2.61 -17.64
N ALA A 285 16.99 -3.79 -18.15
CA ALA A 285 17.70 -4.82 -17.40
C ALA A 285 19.13 -4.34 -17.14
N VAL A 286 19.38 -3.83 -15.93
CA VAL A 286 20.70 -3.34 -15.56
C VAL A 286 21.67 -4.50 -15.39
N HIS A 287 22.81 -4.41 -16.05
CA HIS A 287 23.91 -5.36 -15.95
C HIS A 287 25.24 -4.60 -16.03
N LEU A 288 26.32 -5.19 -15.50
CA LEU A 288 27.67 -4.65 -15.64
C LEU A 288 28.13 -4.74 -17.12
N PRO A 289 29.15 -3.97 -17.52
CA PRO A 289 29.76 -4.10 -18.84
C PRO A 289 30.09 -5.57 -19.14
N GLN A 290 29.61 -6.07 -20.28
CA GLN A 290 29.81 -7.45 -20.76
C GLN A 290 29.17 -8.56 -19.90
N GLN A 291 28.36 -8.22 -18.89
CA GLN A 291 27.62 -9.18 -18.05
C GLN A 291 26.13 -9.25 -18.39
N GLN A 292 25.76 -8.96 -19.64
CA GLN A 292 24.38 -9.14 -20.09
C GLN A 292 23.96 -10.62 -19.97
N PRO A 293 22.76 -10.91 -19.43
CA PRO A 293 22.26 -12.27 -19.36
C PRO A 293 22.01 -12.82 -20.78
N ILE A 294 22.53 -14.01 -21.06
CA ILE A 294 22.33 -14.74 -22.31
C ILE A 294 21.42 -15.94 -22.01
N VAL A 295 20.30 -16.03 -22.72
CA VAL A 295 19.40 -17.19 -22.66
C VAL A 295 19.70 -18.09 -23.86
N TYR A 296 19.94 -19.37 -23.60
CA TYR A 296 20.24 -20.36 -24.63
C TYR A 296 19.48 -21.66 -24.37
N GLN A 297 19.32 -22.47 -25.41
CA GLN A 297 18.88 -23.85 -25.29
C GLN A 297 20.11 -24.75 -25.13
N ASP A 298 19.99 -25.77 -24.28
CA ASP A 298 21.07 -26.71 -23.97
C ASP A 298 21.68 -27.28 -25.27
N GLY A 299 23.01 -27.16 -25.43
CA GLY A 299 23.74 -27.54 -26.64
C GLY A 299 23.85 -26.44 -27.72
N GLN A 300 23.36 -25.22 -27.49
CA GLN A 300 23.50 -24.06 -28.39
C GLN A 300 24.27 -22.88 -27.78
N GLU A 301 25.14 -23.14 -26.81
CA GLU A 301 25.88 -22.13 -26.04
C GLU A 301 26.72 -21.22 -26.95
N ALA A 302 27.52 -21.83 -27.84
CA ALA A 302 28.43 -21.10 -28.72
C ALA A 302 27.68 -20.12 -29.65
N GLN A 303 26.59 -20.58 -30.25
CA GLN A 303 25.75 -19.74 -31.12
C GLN A 303 25.04 -18.62 -30.34
N ALA A 304 24.64 -18.88 -29.09
CA ALA A 304 24.03 -17.87 -28.25
C ALA A 304 25.02 -16.76 -27.87
N ILE A 305 26.29 -17.10 -27.63
CA ILE A 305 27.37 -16.13 -27.38
C ILE A 305 27.62 -15.26 -28.62
N GLU A 306 27.73 -15.85 -29.81
CA GLU A 306 27.90 -15.09 -31.06
C GLU A 306 26.73 -14.13 -31.32
N ARG A 307 25.49 -14.60 -31.14
CA ARG A 307 24.29 -13.74 -31.27
C ARG A 307 24.27 -12.62 -30.23
N ALA A 308 24.70 -12.89 -29.00
CA ALA A 308 24.75 -11.89 -27.94
C ALA A 308 25.83 -10.83 -28.20
N ALA A 309 26.98 -11.20 -28.79
CA ALA A 309 28.04 -10.28 -29.16
C ALA A 309 27.60 -9.26 -30.23
N LEU A 310 26.71 -9.66 -31.13
CA LEU A 310 26.16 -8.79 -32.19
C LEU A 310 24.93 -7.99 -31.75
N ARG A 311 24.30 -8.34 -30.63
CA ARG A 311 23.03 -7.77 -30.19
C ARG A 311 23.24 -6.63 -29.18
N LYS A 312 22.73 -5.45 -29.50
CA LYS A 312 22.58 -4.38 -28.50
C LYS A 312 21.41 -4.71 -27.55
N THR A 313 21.67 -4.66 -26.26
CA THR A 313 20.63 -4.73 -25.22
C THR A 313 19.88 -3.40 -25.14
N ILE A 314 18.65 -3.39 -24.58
CA ILE A 314 17.90 -2.14 -24.41
C ILE A 314 18.69 -1.13 -23.55
N LEU A 315 19.43 -1.62 -22.53
CA LEU A 315 20.30 -0.78 -21.70
C LEU A 315 21.46 -0.17 -22.51
N THR A 316 22.14 -0.96 -23.34
CA THR A 316 23.29 -0.46 -24.13
C THR A 316 22.85 0.46 -25.27
N SER A 317 21.73 0.17 -25.92
CA SER A 317 21.09 1.10 -26.86
C SER A 317 20.66 2.40 -26.18
N TRP A 318 20.16 2.34 -24.94
CA TRP A 318 19.83 3.53 -24.16
C TRP A 318 21.08 4.35 -23.82
N PHE A 319 22.20 3.73 -23.43
CA PHE A 319 23.47 4.45 -23.24
C PHE A 319 23.96 5.14 -24.51
N GLU A 320 23.81 4.50 -25.66
CA GLU A 320 24.17 5.10 -26.95
C GLU A 320 23.24 6.25 -27.33
N LEU A 321 21.94 6.13 -27.07
CA LEU A 321 20.99 7.22 -27.22
C LEU A 321 21.37 8.41 -26.32
N ASN A 322 21.75 8.15 -25.06
CA ASN A 322 22.19 9.20 -24.12
C ASN A 322 23.45 9.95 -24.60
N LYS A 323 24.29 9.34 -25.44
CA LYS A 323 25.45 10.06 -26.01
C LYS A 323 25.04 11.10 -27.04
N ASN A 324 23.92 10.88 -27.72
CA ASN A 324 23.53 11.64 -28.91
C ASN A 324 22.28 12.51 -28.70
N ASP A 325 21.48 12.21 -27.68
CA ASP A 325 20.24 12.91 -27.36
C ASP A 325 20.24 13.36 -25.89
N PRO A 326 20.44 14.67 -25.64
CA PRO A 326 20.38 15.24 -24.29
C PRO A 326 19.03 15.04 -23.59
N SER A 327 17.93 14.85 -24.34
CA SER A 327 16.60 14.63 -23.76
C SER A 327 16.43 13.22 -23.17
N ALA A 328 17.34 12.28 -23.47
CA ALA A 328 17.32 10.90 -23.01
C ALA A 328 17.99 10.68 -21.64
N HIS A 329 18.60 11.71 -21.05
CA HIS A 329 19.27 11.66 -19.75
C HIS A 329 18.25 11.51 -18.62
N ILE A 330 18.12 10.32 -18.03
CA ILE A 330 17.21 10.04 -16.89
C ILE A 330 17.95 9.26 -15.80
N SER A 331 17.81 9.71 -14.55
CA SER A 331 18.42 9.13 -13.35
C SER A 331 17.62 7.93 -12.79
N TYR A 332 18.34 6.89 -12.35
CA TYR A 332 17.79 5.56 -11.99
C TYR A 332 17.50 5.43 -10.47
N SER A 333 16.37 4.80 -10.06
CA SER A 333 16.19 4.31 -8.66
C SER A 333 15.20 3.12 -8.51
N TYR A 334 15.62 2.04 -7.83
CA TYR A 334 15.07 0.65 -7.88
C TYR A 334 14.44 0.08 -6.56
N ILE A 335 13.69 -1.05 -6.72
CA ILE A 335 13.22 -2.15 -5.79
C ILE A 335 11.78 -2.08 -5.17
N PRO A 336 11.01 -3.21 -5.06
CA PRO A 336 9.59 -3.15 -4.72
C PRO A 336 9.12 -3.73 -3.36
N VAL A 337 8.00 -3.19 -2.87
CA VAL A 337 7.33 -3.48 -1.57
C VAL A 337 5.86 -3.90 -1.81
N ILE A 338 5.30 -4.83 -1.02
CA ILE A 338 3.84 -5.09 -1.01
C ILE A 338 3.15 -4.03 -0.15
N LEU A 339 2.42 -3.11 -0.78
CA LEU A 339 1.80 -1.98 -0.09
C LEU A 339 0.40 -2.32 0.43
N ARG A 340 0.20 -2.10 1.74
CA ARG A 340 -1.11 -2.00 2.44
C ARG A 340 -1.97 -3.28 2.52
N GLY A 341 -1.38 -4.48 2.52
CA GLY A 341 -2.10 -5.74 2.76
C GLY A 341 -2.57 -5.91 4.22
N SER A 342 -3.81 -6.35 4.44
CA SER A 342 -4.27 -6.78 5.77
C SER A 342 -3.65 -8.13 6.13
N ARG A 343 -3.57 -8.47 7.43
CA ARG A 343 -2.94 -9.73 7.89
C ARG A 343 -3.52 -10.96 7.19
N THR A 344 -4.82 -10.97 6.89
CA THR A 344 -5.49 -12.06 6.15
C THR A 344 -5.07 -12.13 4.69
N LEU A 345 -4.91 -11.00 4.01
CA LEU A 345 -4.42 -10.92 2.62
C LEU A 345 -2.96 -11.33 2.51
N THR A 346 -2.15 -10.98 3.51
CA THR A 346 -0.77 -11.44 3.62
C THR A 346 -0.71 -12.96 3.80
N VAL A 347 -1.61 -13.55 4.61
CA VAL A 347 -1.69 -15.00 4.83
C VAL A 347 -2.27 -15.74 3.62
N ALA A 348 -3.26 -15.17 2.93
CA ALA A 348 -3.85 -15.74 1.72
C ALA A 348 -2.90 -15.70 0.52
N SER A 349 -2.09 -14.64 0.42
CA SER A 349 -1.02 -14.56 -0.59
C SER A 349 0.22 -15.37 -0.21
N SER A 350 0.20 -16.05 0.94
CA SER A 350 1.35 -16.83 1.40
C SER A 350 1.48 -18.12 0.61
N LEU A 351 2.72 -18.59 0.46
CA LEU A 351 3.03 -19.83 -0.25
C LEU A 351 2.14 -20.99 0.24
N LYS A 352 1.92 -21.12 1.56
CA LYS A 352 1.11 -22.18 2.20
C LYS A 352 -0.37 -22.21 1.78
N LYS A 353 -0.88 -21.14 1.18
CA LYS A 353 -2.25 -21.04 0.66
C LYS A 353 -2.32 -21.16 -0.87
N HIS A 354 -1.18 -21.06 -1.54
CA HIS A 354 -1.07 -21.23 -2.98
C HIS A 354 -1.44 -22.66 -3.39
N ALA A 355 -2.18 -22.81 -4.48
CA ALA A 355 -2.59 -24.11 -5.04
C ALA A 355 -1.42 -25.02 -5.46
N LEU A 356 -0.19 -24.48 -5.51
CA LEU A 356 1.03 -25.27 -5.71
C LEU A 356 1.63 -25.83 -4.43
N TRP A 357 1.45 -25.19 -3.26
CA TRP A 357 1.97 -25.69 -1.96
C TRP A 357 1.44 -27.06 -1.62
N LEU A 358 0.19 -27.12 -1.99
CA LEU A 358 -0.56 -28.28 -2.19
C LEU A 358 0.32 -29.34 -2.97
N LYS A 359 0.94 -29.15 -4.13
CA LYS A 359 1.67 -30.25 -4.85
C LYS A 359 2.94 -30.80 -4.17
N PHE A 360 3.27 -30.32 -2.96
CA PHE A 360 4.42 -30.76 -2.18
C PHE A 360 4.03 -31.91 -1.25
N HIS A 361 4.88 -32.94 -1.19
CA HIS A 361 4.81 -33.93 -0.13
C HIS A 361 5.15 -33.29 1.22
N LYS A 362 4.20 -33.32 2.15
CA LYS A 362 4.38 -32.82 3.51
C LYS A 362 5.11 -33.88 4.34
N LEU A 363 6.39 -33.65 4.59
CA LEU A 363 7.15 -34.42 5.56
C LEU A 363 6.97 -33.80 6.94
N TYR A 364 6.44 -34.57 7.88
CA TYR A 364 6.24 -34.13 9.25
C TYR A 364 7.44 -34.54 10.09
N LEU A 365 8.10 -33.56 10.71
CA LEU A 365 9.07 -33.81 11.76
C LEU A 365 8.30 -34.08 13.06
N THR A 366 8.31 -35.33 13.51
CA THR A 366 7.59 -35.75 14.72
C THR A 366 8.43 -35.65 15.99
N LYS A 367 9.76 -35.52 15.84
CA LYS A 367 10.69 -35.35 16.95
C LYS A 367 11.05 -33.88 17.13
N ASN A 368 10.68 -33.33 18.28
CA ASN A 368 11.10 -31.99 18.66
C ASN A 368 12.59 -32.02 19.07
N MET A 369 13.44 -31.38 18.28
CA MET A 369 14.89 -31.31 18.51
C MET A 369 15.32 -30.08 19.33
N ARG A 370 14.36 -29.24 19.74
CA ARG A 370 14.61 -27.97 20.46
C ARG A 370 14.14 -28.02 21.92
N ALA A 371 13.01 -28.68 22.19
CA ALA A 371 12.49 -28.83 23.53
C ALA A 371 13.31 -29.87 24.30
N LEU A 372 13.66 -29.54 25.53
CA LEU A 372 14.26 -30.50 26.46
C LEU A 372 13.23 -31.58 26.82
N GLU A 373 13.70 -32.74 27.25
CA GLU A 373 12.80 -33.83 27.65
C GLU A 373 11.88 -33.42 28.82
N SER A 374 12.38 -32.58 29.72
CA SER A 374 11.63 -31.96 30.82
C SER A 374 10.54 -30.97 30.37
N GLU A 375 10.57 -30.52 29.12
CA GLU A 375 9.64 -29.54 28.55
C GLU A 375 8.60 -30.18 27.63
N ARG A 376 8.61 -31.52 27.50
CA ARG A 376 7.76 -32.26 26.57
C ARG A 376 6.27 -31.93 26.73
N ASP A 377 5.79 -31.87 27.97
CA ASP A 377 4.37 -31.58 28.28
C ASP A 377 3.98 -30.15 27.90
N PHE A 378 4.87 -29.18 28.13
CA PHE A 378 4.64 -27.79 27.73
C PHE A 378 4.68 -27.63 26.21
N GLY A 379 5.60 -28.33 25.54
CA GLY A 379 5.68 -28.39 24.09
C GLY A 379 4.42 -29.00 23.46
N ALA A 380 3.88 -30.07 24.05
CA ALA A 380 2.63 -30.70 23.62
C ALA A 380 1.43 -29.74 23.79
N TRP A 381 1.31 -29.09 24.95
CA TRP A 381 0.28 -28.07 25.19
C TRP A 381 0.35 -26.90 24.18
N LEU A 382 1.56 -26.42 23.87
CA LEU A 382 1.77 -25.36 22.88
C LEU A 382 1.33 -25.79 21.46
N LEU A 383 1.60 -27.05 21.09
CA LEU A 383 1.17 -27.62 19.81
C LEU A 383 -0.35 -27.74 19.74
N ASP A 384 -1.01 -28.18 20.81
CA ASP A 384 -2.48 -28.29 20.85
C ASP A 384 -3.17 -26.93 20.66
N ILE A 385 -2.56 -25.84 21.16
CA ILE A 385 -3.00 -24.47 20.88
C ILE A 385 -2.82 -24.12 19.41
N GLY A 386 -1.63 -24.39 18.85
CA GLY A 386 -1.32 -24.11 17.44
C GLY A 386 -2.22 -24.86 16.46
N GLU A 387 -2.65 -26.07 16.83
CA GLU A 387 -3.54 -26.95 16.06
C GLU A 387 -5.03 -26.70 16.33
N LYS A 388 -5.36 -25.74 17.22
CA LYS A 388 -6.73 -25.39 17.62
C LYS A 388 -7.52 -26.55 18.24
N LYS A 389 -6.83 -27.45 18.94
CA LYS A 389 -7.46 -28.48 19.77
C LYS A 389 -8.00 -27.92 21.08
N SER A 390 -7.49 -26.77 21.51
CA SER A 390 -8.03 -25.99 22.63
C SER A 390 -9.28 -25.20 22.22
N GLY A 391 -10.26 -25.05 23.11
CA GLY A 391 -11.47 -24.25 22.87
C GLY A 391 -11.20 -22.75 22.68
N SER A 392 -12.26 -21.94 22.56
CA SER A 392 -12.15 -20.48 22.36
C SER A 392 -11.49 -19.72 23.52
N THR A 393 -11.36 -20.35 24.68
CA THR A 393 -10.69 -19.83 25.86
C THR A 393 -9.51 -20.72 26.22
N ILE A 394 -8.31 -20.15 26.29
CA ILE A 394 -7.07 -20.86 26.65
C ILE A 394 -6.70 -20.49 28.07
N GLN A 395 -6.55 -21.49 28.94
CA GLN A 395 -5.97 -21.31 30.26
C GLN A 395 -4.44 -21.41 30.15
N LEU A 396 -3.74 -20.34 30.54
CA LEU A 396 -2.28 -20.32 30.53
C LEU A 396 -1.73 -21.12 31.73
N PRO A 397 -0.72 -21.98 31.52
CA PRO A 397 0.01 -22.63 32.60
C PRO A 397 0.60 -21.60 33.56
N LEU A 398 0.67 -21.95 34.85
CA LEU A 398 1.25 -21.09 35.90
C LEU A 398 2.65 -20.56 35.54
N ARG A 399 3.47 -21.37 34.87
CA ARG A 399 4.81 -20.99 34.38
C ARG A 399 4.83 -19.85 33.35
N CYS A 400 3.71 -19.54 32.71
CA CYS A 400 3.59 -18.44 31.76
C CYS A 400 3.32 -17.09 32.44
N TYR A 401 2.93 -17.10 33.72
CA TYR A 401 2.74 -15.87 34.48
C TYR A 401 4.08 -15.44 35.06
N PRO A 402 4.45 -14.16 34.90
CA PRO A 402 5.69 -13.65 35.46
C PRO A 402 5.61 -13.65 36.99
N SER A 403 6.69 -14.07 37.65
CA SER A 403 6.82 -13.96 39.10
C SER A 403 7.12 -12.53 39.55
N ILE A 404 7.66 -11.70 38.64
CA ILE A 404 8.02 -10.29 38.88
C ILE A 404 7.35 -9.46 37.79
N GLN A 405 6.67 -8.39 38.16
CA GLN A 405 5.87 -7.60 37.21
C GLN A 405 6.71 -6.77 36.24
N ASP A 406 7.94 -6.41 36.63
CA ASP A 406 8.92 -5.81 35.74
C ASP A 406 9.66 -6.91 34.95
N LEU A 407 9.38 -6.97 33.64
CA LEU A 407 9.95 -7.96 32.71
C LEU A 407 11.47 -7.79 32.53
N ILE A 408 11.98 -6.56 32.61
CA ILE A 408 13.43 -6.31 32.50
C ILE A 408 14.09 -6.86 33.75
N HIS A 409 13.54 -6.53 34.92
CA HIS A 409 14.06 -7.06 36.18
C HIS A 409 13.96 -8.59 36.22
N GLN A 410 12.84 -9.17 35.79
CA GLN A 410 12.67 -10.63 35.75
C GLN A 410 13.71 -11.33 34.86
N LEU A 411 14.07 -10.72 33.73
CA LEU A 411 14.98 -11.34 32.77
C LEU A 411 16.46 -11.04 33.04
N TYR A 412 16.78 -9.95 33.74
CA TYR A 412 18.16 -9.49 33.92
C TYR A 412 18.60 -9.35 35.38
N SER A 413 17.76 -9.69 36.37
CA SER A 413 18.12 -9.56 37.80
C SER A 413 19.33 -10.39 38.23
N ASP A 414 19.65 -11.45 37.48
CA ASP A 414 20.77 -12.35 37.71
C ASP A 414 22.02 -11.97 36.90
N ILE A 415 21.96 -10.92 36.08
CA ILE A 415 23.08 -10.44 35.27
C ILE A 415 23.71 -9.21 35.92
N ASP A 416 25.02 -9.29 36.13
CA ASP A 416 25.86 -8.13 36.29
C ASP A 416 26.30 -7.61 34.92
N PHE A 417 25.69 -6.51 34.46
CA PHE A 417 26.01 -5.93 33.16
C PHE A 417 27.46 -5.44 33.05
N SER A 418 28.17 -5.23 34.17
CA SER A 418 29.58 -4.79 34.17
C SER A 418 30.55 -5.87 33.70
N SER A 419 30.17 -7.15 33.83
CA SER A 419 30.99 -8.32 33.48
C SER A 419 30.31 -9.26 32.48
N VAL A 420 29.16 -8.85 31.93
CA VAL A 420 28.31 -9.69 31.10
C VAL A 420 29.01 -10.17 29.84
N THR A 421 28.94 -11.48 29.62
CA THR A 421 29.49 -12.14 28.45
C THR A 421 28.46 -12.24 27.33
N PRO A 422 28.90 -12.28 26.06
CA PRO A 422 28.07 -12.69 24.92
C PRO A 422 27.17 -13.89 25.18
N GLN A 423 27.70 -14.88 25.92
CA GLN A 423 27.05 -16.14 26.20
C GLN A 423 25.86 -16.00 27.16
N GLU A 424 25.92 -15.06 28.11
CA GLU A 424 24.84 -14.82 29.07
C GLU A 424 23.66 -14.05 28.44
N LEU A 425 23.94 -13.26 27.41
CA LEU A 425 22.93 -12.47 26.70
C LEU A 425 22.28 -13.23 25.53
N LYS A 426 22.97 -14.18 24.91
CA LYS A 426 22.50 -14.81 23.66
C LYS A 426 21.15 -15.55 23.79
N ASP A 427 20.88 -16.08 24.99
CA ASP A 427 19.73 -16.93 25.31
C ASP A 427 18.56 -16.14 25.92
N ARG A 428 18.68 -14.80 25.98
CA ARG A 428 17.68 -13.90 26.56
C ARG A 428 17.01 -13.06 25.48
N ALA A 429 15.69 -12.93 25.56
CA ALA A 429 14.92 -12.08 24.66
C ALA A 429 13.62 -11.63 25.32
N ILE A 430 13.23 -10.37 25.07
CA ILE A 430 11.90 -9.84 25.39
C ILE A 430 11.17 -9.63 24.06
N LEU A 431 9.98 -10.21 23.93
CA LEU A 431 9.13 -10.07 22.75
C LEU A 431 7.94 -9.17 23.09
N THR A 432 7.61 -8.24 22.19
CA THR A 432 6.49 -7.30 22.35
C THR A 432 5.60 -7.28 21.11
N VAL A 433 4.37 -6.78 21.27
CA VAL A 433 3.37 -6.74 20.18
C VAL A 433 3.53 -5.54 19.24
N ASN A 434 4.27 -4.51 19.62
CA ASN A 434 4.49 -3.31 18.80
C ASN A 434 5.93 -2.79 18.96
N ASN A 435 6.40 -2.06 17.93
CA ASN A 435 7.78 -1.58 17.87
C ASN A 435 8.09 -0.46 18.87
N GLU A 436 7.09 0.36 19.20
CA GLU A 436 7.23 1.45 20.18
C GLU A 436 7.63 0.90 21.55
N ARG A 437 6.89 -0.10 22.05
CA ARG A 437 7.20 -0.77 23.31
C ARG A 437 8.53 -1.52 23.26
N SER A 438 8.87 -2.13 22.12
CA SER A 438 10.18 -2.74 21.94
C SER A 438 11.31 -1.72 22.06
N MET A 439 11.13 -0.52 21.49
CA MET A 439 12.13 0.55 21.55
C MET A 439 12.28 1.10 22.97
N GLU A 440 11.17 1.32 23.68
CA GLU A 440 11.18 1.71 25.09
C GLU A 440 11.97 0.71 25.96
N ILE A 441 11.72 -0.59 25.79
CA ILE A 441 12.39 -1.63 26.56
C ILE A 441 13.88 -1.70 26.19
N ASN A 442 14.22 -1.65 24.91
CA ASN A 442 15.61 -1.67 24.46
C ASN A 442 16.39 -0.48 25.02
N ASN A 443 15.80 0.72 25.01
CA ASN A 443 16.42 1.92 25.57
C ASN A 443 16.62 1.79 27.09
N LYS A 444 15.62 1.28 27.82
CA LYS A 444 15.78 1.01 29.27
C LYS A 444 16.87 0.00 29.56
N VAL A 445 16.95 -1.10 28.80
CA VAL A 445 18.03 -2.08 28.96
C VAL A 445 19.40 -1.44 28.67
N LEU A 446 19.47 -0.58 27.65
CA LEU A 446 20.69 0.15 27.32
C LEU A 446 21.11 1.12 28.45
N GLU A 447 20.16 1.74 29.16
CA GLU A 447 20.44 2.58 30.34
C GLU A 447 21.12 1.78 31.45
N PHE A 448 20.71 0.52 31.68
CA PHE A 448 21.33 -0.36 32.67
C PHE A 448 22.70 -0.91 32.26
N MET A 449 23.03 -0.91 30.96
CA MET A 449 24.34 -1.38 30.48
C MET A 449 25.47 -0.40 30.84
N PRO A 450 26.65 -0.90 31.25
CA PRO A 450 27.81 -0.06 31.53
C PRO A 450 28.37 0.57 30.26
N GLY A 451 29.24 1.55 30.45
CA GLY A 451 29.96 2.20 29.36
C GLY A 451 29.21 3.38 28.74
N ASN A 452 29.94 4.13 27.92
CA ASN A 452 29.45 5.36 27.33
C ASN A 452 28.50 5.06 26.17
N GLU A 453 27.35 5.75 26.17
CA GLU A 453 26.43 5.76 25.03
C GLU A 453 27.06 6.51 23.86
N THR A 454 26.95 5.94 22.66
CA THR A 454 27.23 6.62 21.39
C THR A 454 25.92 6.76 20.62
N VAL A 455 25.65 7.96 20.12
CA VAL A 455 24.45 8.25 19.34
C VAL A 455 24.83 8.45 17.87
N TYR A 456 24.27 7.62 16.99
CA TYR A 456 24.37 7.79 15.55
C TYR A 456 23.10 8.48 15.06
N LYS A 457 23.24 9.62 14.37
CA LYS A 457 22.12 10.36 13.78
C LYS A 457 22.04 10.07 12.30
N ALA A 458 20.84 9.79 11.80
CA ALA A 458 20.60 9.69 10.38
C ALA A 458 20.79 11.06 9.71
N VAL A 459 21.12 11.06 8.42
CA VAL A 459 21.15 12.26 7.59
C VAL A 459 19.99 12.16 6.62
N ASP A 460 18.88 12.80 6.98
CA ASP A 460 17.66 12.79 6.17
C ASP A 460 17.60 14.09 5.36
N MET A 461 17.54 13.96 4.04
CA MET A 461 17.52 15.11 3.12
C MET A 461 16.42 14.94 2.09
N ILE A 462 15.74 16.04 1.79
CA ILE A 462 14.81 16.11 0.66
C ILE A 462 15.64 16.22 -0.62
N MET A 463 15.49 15.28 -1.53
CA MET A 463 16.01 15.41 -2.89
C MET A 463 14.98 16.13 -3.76
N SER A 464 14.88 17.46 -3.60
CA SER A 464 14.02 18.32 -4.41
C SER A 464 14.75 19.62 -4.76
N GLU A 465 14.57 20.08 -6.01
CA GLU A 465 15.07 21.37 -6.48
C GLU A 465 14.07 22.51 -6.21
N ASP A 466 12.87 22.19 -5.72
CA ASP A 466 11.83 23.17 -5.37
C ASP A 466 12.09 23.77 -3.96
N PRO A 467 12.33 25.08 -3.85
CA PRO A 467 12.51 25.74 -2.54
C PRO A 467 11.30 25.58 -1.61
N GLN A 468 10.09 25.39 -2.15
CA GLN A 468 8.87 25.24 -1.36
C GLN A 468 8.82 23.89 -0.61
N ASP A 469 9.49 22.86 -1.12
CA ASP A 469 9.55 21.54 -0.47
C ASP A 469 10.38 21.60 0.82
N GLN A 470 11.44 22.43 0.87
CA GLN A 470 12.23 22.62 2.10
C GLN A 470 11.42 23.26 3.22
N VAL A 471 10.50 24.17 2.89
CA VAL A 471 9.56 24.78 3.84
C VAL A 471 8.48 23.78 4.28
N THR A 472 8.08 22.88 3.37
CA THR A 472 7.00 21.91 3.61
C THR A 472 7.45 20.71 4.43
N PHE A 473 8.69 20.27 4.30
CA PHE A 473 9.25 19.13 5.02
C PHE A 473 10.45 19.57 5.86
N PRO A 474 10.21 20.31 6.97
CA PRO A 474 11.30 20.75 7.82
C PRO A 474 12.07 19.55 8.39
N GLU A 475 13.34 19.75 8.72
CA GLU A 475 14.24 18.68 9.17
C GLU A 475 13.68 17.95 10.39
N GLU A 476 13.02 18.66 11.30
CA GLU A 476 12.37 18.10 12.48
C GLU A 476 11.26 17.11 12.12
N PHE A 477 10.53 17.36 11.03
CA PHE A 477 9.52 16.44 10.55
C PHE A 477 10.16 15.16 10.00
N LEU A 478 11.25 15.27 9.24
CA LEU A 478 11.99 14.12 8.72
C LEU A 478 12.55 13.27 9.85
N ASN A 479 13.16 13.92 10.84
CA ASN A 479 13.76 13.30 12.03
C ASN A 479 12.72 12.57 12.91
N SER A 480 11.43 12.89 12.77
CA SER A 480 10.34 12.20 13.48
C SER A 480 9.91 10.87 12.83
N LEU A 481 10.38 10.57 11.61
CA LEU A 481 9.94 9.42 10.84
C LEU A 481 10.74 8.16 11.20
N THR A 482 10.04 7.06 11.48
CA THR A 482 10.67 5.73 11.68
C THR A 482 10.13 4.71 10.67
N PRO A 483 10.50 4.81 9.39
CA PRO A 483 10.00 3.93 8.34
C PRO A 483 10.40 2.46 8.58
N THR A 484 9.53 1.54 8.18
CA THR A 484 9.78 0.09 8.31
C THR A 484 11.03 -0.34 7.53
N GLY A 485 11.95 -1.06 8.19
CA GLY A 485 13.20 -1.53 7.57
C GLY A 485 14.36 -0.53 7.61
N LEU A 486 14.19 0.55 8.38
CA LEU A 486 15.20 1.56 8.67
C LEU A 486 15.33 1.74 10.19
N PRO A 487 16.54 2.07 10.70
CA PRO A 487 16.69 2.48 12.09
C PRO A 487 15.98 3.82 12.34
N PRO A 488 15.70 4.18 13.61
CA PRO A 488 15.24 5.52 13.96
C PRO A 488 16.31 6.58 13.63
N TYR A 489 15.89 7.85 13.54
CA TYR A 489 16.77 8.99 13.32
C TYR A 489 17.93 9.01 14.33
N GLU A 490 17.65 8.82 15.63
CA GLU A 490 18.70 8.65 16.65
C GLU A 490 18.83 7.17 17.06
N LEU A 491 19.98 6.59 16.75
CA LEU A 491 20.33 5.22 17.14
C LEU A 491 21.36 5.25 18.27
N LYS A 492 20.91 4.91 19.48
CA LYS A 492 21.72 4.83 20.70
C LYS A 492 22.34 3.45 20.86
N LEU A 493 23.65 3.38 21.05
CA LEU A 493 24.41 2.14 21.16
C LEU A 493 25.47 2.21 22.28
N LYS A 494 25.81 1.05 22.85
CA LYS A 494 26.91 0.87 23.81
C LYS A 494 27.73 -0.35 23.42
N ILE A 495 29.01 -0.37 23.78
CA ILE A 495 29.85 -1.57 23.63
C ILE A 495 29.23 -2.69 24.48
N GLY A 496 29.13 -3.90 23.92
CA GLY A 496 28.52 -5.06 24.55
C GLY A 496 27.03 -5.24 24.29
N CYS A 497 26.33 -4.23 23.73
CA CYS A 497 24.91 -4.40 23.43
C CYS A 497 24.69 -5.33 22.22
N ILE A 498 23.56 -6.05 22.26
CA ILE A 498 23.11 -6.87 21.13
C ILE A 498 22.33 -5.98 20.17
N VAL A 499 22.72 -6.04 18.90
CA VAL A 499 22.00 -5.41 17.79
C VAL A 499 21.52 -6.47 16.81
N MET A 500 20.48 -6.12 16.06
CA MET A 500 19.97 -6.93 14.96
C MET A 500 20.11 -6.15 13.65
N LEU A 501 20.69 -6.79 12.65
CA LEU A 501 20.86 -6.18 11.35
C LEU A 501 19.52 -6.09 10.61
N LEU A 502 19.19 -4.92 10.04
CA LEU A 502 17.91 -4.68 9.36
C LEU A 502 17.98 -4.86 7.83
N ARG A 503 19.17 -5.14 7.28
CA ARG A 503 19.43 -5.19 5.83
C ARG A 503 20.38 -6.33 5.48
N ASN A 504 20.37 -6.73 4.22
CA ASN A 504 21.34 -7.69 3.69
C ASN A 504 22.61 -6.93 3.30
N LEU A 505 23.70 -7.12 4.04
CA LEU A 505 24.98 -6.44 3.76
C LEU A 505 25.97 -7.38 3.07
N ALA A 506 26.11 -8.62 3.55
CA ALA A 506 26.97 -9.62 2.94
C ALA A 506 26.36 -11.03 3.10
N PRO A 507 25.36 -11.41 2.29
CA PRO A 507 24.68 -12.70 2.42
C PRO A 507 25.60 -13.91 2.31
N SER A 508 26.66 -13.83 1.49
CA SER A 508 27.66 -14.89 1.36
C SER A 508 28.47 -15.15 2.64
N LYS A 509 28.47 -14.19 3.59
CA LYS A 509 29.13 -14.27 4.89
C LYS A 509 28.13 -14.39 6.06
N GLY A 510 26.87 -14.70 5.78
CA GLY A 510 25.83 -14.79 6.82
C GLY A 510 25.38 -13.45 7.41
N LEU A 511 25.81 -12.32 6.85
CA LEU A 511 25.46 -10.97 7.31
C LEU A 511 24.18 -10.48 6.60
N CYS A 512 23.05 -11.01 7.06
CA CYS A 512 21.72 -10.82 6.49
C CYS A 512 20.78 -10.06 7.46
N ASN A 513 19.64 -9.61 6.94
CA ASN A 513 18.56 -9.11 7.77
C ASN A 513 18.15 -10.16 8.81
N GLY A 514 18.15 -9.77 10.10
CA GLY A 514 17.88 -10.64 11.24
C GLY A 514 19.11 -11.16 11.97
N THR A 515 20.32 -11.01 11.42
CA THR A 515 21.56 -11.45 12.09
C THR A 515 21.76 -10.64 13.39
N ARG A 516 21.89 -11.36 14.51
CA ARG A 516 22.20 -10.77 15.83
C ARG A 516 23.71 -10.65 16.00
N LEU A 517 24.16 -9.48 16.43
CA LEU A 517 25.57 -9.15 16.59
C LEU A 517 25.80 -8.46 17.92
N ILE A 518 27.01 -8.59 18.45
CA ILE A 518 27.42 -7.93 19.69
C ILE A 518 28.41 -6.84 19.34
N ILE A 519 28.12 -5.62 19.76
CA ILE A 519 29.00 -4.49 19.48
C ILE A 519 30.28 -4.64 20.28
N THR A 520 31.42 -4.58 19.59
CA THR A 520 32.74 -4.63 20.22
C THR A 520 33.47 -3.30 20.13
N LYS A 521 33.20 -2.48 19.10
CA LYS A 521 33.69 -1.09 19.02
C LYS A 521 32.69 -0.20 18.29
N LEU A 522 32.66 1.06 18.71
CA LEU A 522 31.88 2.13 18.11
C LEU A 522 32.86 3.20 17.61
N GLN A 523 32.83 3.50 16.32
CA GLN A 523 33.68 4.50 15.67
C GLN A 523 32.82 5.45 14.84
N GLN A 524 33.38 6.57 14.44
CA GLN A 524 32.69 7.51 13.58
C GLN A 524 32.36 6.84 12.23
N ASN A 525 31.07 6.61 11.98
CA ASN A 525 30.51 5.95 10.78
C ASN A 525 30.87 4.47 10.60
N ILE A 526 31.39 3.79 11.62
CA ILE A 526 31.68 2.35 11.56
C ILE A 526 31.35 1.71 12.90
N ILE A 527 30.53 0.64 12.87
CA ILE A 527 30.24 -0.21 14.02
C ILE A 527 30.99 -1.54 13.82
N GLN A 528 31.92 -1.85 14.72
CA GLN A 528 32.51 -3.19 14.78
C GLN A 528 31.63 -4.07 15.66
N ALA A 529 31.20 -5.20 15.11
CA ALA A 529 30.38 -6.15 15.84
C ALA A 529 30.83 -7.58 15.56
N LYS A 530 30.71 -8.45 16.56
CA LYS A 530 30.96 -9.89 16.43
C LYS A 530 29.65 -10.65 16.25
N SER A 531 29.72 -11.79 15.59
CA SER A 531 28.64 -12.78 15.63
C SER A 531 28.36 -13.19 17.07
N ILE A 532 27.12 -13.62 17.34
CA ILE A 532 26.69 -13.91 18.71
C ILE A 532 27.40 -15.13 19.34
N ASP A 533 27.91 -16.03 18.50
CA ASP A 533 28.78 -17.15 18.86
C ASP A 533 30.26 -16.74 19.00
N GLY A 534 30.58 -15.46 18.71
CA GLY A 534 31.90 -14.86 18.89
C GLY A 534 32.95 -15.24 17.84
N THR A 535 32.57 -15.99 16.82
CA THR A 535 33.47 -16.61 15.83
C THR A 535 33.95 -15.62 14.76
N GLU A 536 33.07 -14.72 14.31
CA GLU A 536 33.37 -13.80 13.22
C GLU A 536 33.21 -12.35 13.66
N THR A 537 34.04 -11.47 13.09
CA THR A 537 33.99 -10.02 13.32
C THR A 537 33.66 -9.30 12.04
N PHE A 538 32.70 -8.38 12.12
CA PHE A 538 32.19 -7.59 11.01
C PHE A 538 32.40 -6.10 11.28
N LEU A 539 32.56 -5.37 10.18
CA LEU A 539 32.54 -3.91 10.16
C LEU A 539 31.26 -3.50 9.43
N ILE A 540 30.39 -2.79 10.13
CA ILE A 540 29.09 -2.33 9.65
C ILE A 540 29.23 -0.84 9.38
N PRO A 541 29.02 -0.40 8.13
CA PRO A 541 29.04 1.02 7.77
C PRO A 541 27.79 1.76 8.26
#